data_AF-A0A835TUN4-F1
#
_entry.id   AF-A0A835TUN4-F1
#
_cell.length_a   1.000
_cell.length_b   1.000
_cell.length_c   1.000
_cell.angle_alpha   90.00
_cell.angle_beta   90.00
_cell.angle_gamma   90.00
#
_symmetry.space_group_name_H-M   'P 1'
#
loop_
_entity.id
_entity.type
_entity.pdbx_description
1 polymer ?
#
loop_
_entity_poly.entity_id
_entity_poly.type
_entity_poly.pdbx_seq_one_letter_code
_entity_poly.pdbx_strand_id
1 'polypeptide(L)'
;CLDYSSGALTGDLCEDLCVAQKLVYKHCLYYDRGKKVIQADWRGQPIILKSKKEIFSSYQHLSMLEEVETQDIPETELLLMVALEVKNALGLELSNNTMGPLWTRKKGPRWKAQVASMWSLLQQEEYIYFSLLQDFSKHVLRIIGSCGHFYAVEYLTAGHAWHKTLFPLENVIGPSLTGHRSRVRAIIDIALSFLDMVQHFDNDFSHRLHLCDIKPENFAIRHDLTVVAIDVDMAFFEPKMRDILEQKCTGDEDCNFFDCFSKCNLKIRKCGAQRANNNLQVICDKIFRRWFSPNVRGPLVPQPLQLQLQKAVQECAQPGHTGASGHQRTLKSLSELYHLLRDTENNPQKPLKIDTIGLFVLGWAVRLHITDAASSRQALVHTFKEARRIWQALGNLCGKADTWLHPLGQDPGIFLKDCGTAHCYPSIHTGSPMVPGSEAGLCSHHGHLLLALGQGKELGDAAQESSSLLHLENEQTDQTALLAEG
;
A
#
# COMPACT_ATOMS: atom_id res chain seq x y z
N CYS A 1 14.84 24.01 -19.82
CA CYS A 1 14.36 24.68 -21.05
C CYS A 1 15.43 25.55 -21.70
N LEU A 2 16.15 26.40 -20.97
CA LEU A 2 17.31 27.13 -21.53
C LEU A 2 18.31 26.16 -22.19
N ASP A 3 18.68 25.08 -21.50
CA ASP A 3 19.55 24.01 -22.04
C ASP A 3 18.97 23.30 -23.28
N TYR A 4 17.64 23.23 -23.40
CA TYR A 4 17.00 22.66 -24.59
C TYR A 4 17.11 23.63 -25.77
N SER A 5 16.85 24.93 -25.53
CA SER A 5 16.94 25.96 -26.56
C SER A 5 18.35 26.19 -27.06
N SER A 6 19.38 25.98 -26.22
CA SER A 6 20.78 26.02 -26.63
C SER A 6 21.25 24.74 -27.34
N GLY A 7 20.42 23.69 -27.37
CA GLY A 7 20.77 22.40 -27.94
C GLY A 7 21.69 21.53 -27.07
N ALA A 8 21.85 21.86 -25.79
CA ALA A 8 22.68 21.08 -24.85
C ALA A 8 22.02 19.75 -24.44
N LEU A 9 20.68 19.70 -24.39
CA LEU A 9 19.91 18.51 -24.06
C LEU A 9 18.72 18.30 -24.99
N THR A 10 18.11 17.13 -24.93
CA THR A 10 16.91 16.79 -25.69
C THR A 10 16.08 15.74 -24.94
N GLY A 11 14.95 15.36 -25.54
CA GLY A 11 14.00 14.42 -24.99
C GLY A 11 12.68 14.53 -25.73
N ASP A 12 11.88 13.47 -25.71
CA ASP A 12 10.57 13.42 -26.36
C ASP A 12 9.54 14.34 -25.68
N LEU A 13 9.76 14.69 -24.40
CA LEU A 13 8.92 15.64 -23.67
C LEU A 13 9.41 17.09 -23.75
N CYS A 14 10.63 17.36 -24.26
CA CYS A 14 11.18 18.70 -24.24
C CYS A 14 10.39 19.71 -25.09
N GLU A 15 9.89 19.29 -26.26
CA GLU A 15 9.09 20.17 -27.12
C GLU A 15 7.79 20.57 -26.40
N ASP A 16 7.09 19.60 -25.81
CA ASP A 16 5.85 19.81 -25.09
C ASP A 16 6.04 20.62 -23.79
N LEU A 17 7.19 20.49 -23.13
CA LEU A 17 7.55 21.24 -21.93
C LEU A 17 7.99 22.67 -22.24
N CYS A 18 8.92 22.84 -23.19
CA CYS A 18 9.64 24.10 -23.35
C CYS A 18 9.11 25.00 -24.47
N VAL A 19 8.38 24.43 -25.45
CA VAL A 19 7.91 25.17 -26.63
C VAL A 19 6.39 25.18 -26.69
N ALA A 20 5.76 24.01 -26.77
CA ALA A 20 4.31 23.89 -26.98
C ALA A 20 3.49 24.11 -25.71
N GLN A 21 4.12 24.15 -24.53
CA GLN A 21 3.48 24.33 -23.22
C GLN A 21 2.32 23.36 -22.95
N LYS A 22 2.46 22.13 -23.44
CA LYS A 22 1.51 21.03 -23.22
C LYS A 22 1.84 20.19 -21.99
N LEU A 23 3.05 20.35 -21.45
CA LEU A 23 3.48 19.79 -20.16
C LEU A 23 3.57 20.94 -19.15
N VAL A 24 2.64 20.99 -18.21
CA VAL A 24 2.43 22.11 -17.30
C VAL A 24 2.69 21.68 -15.86
N TYR A 25 3.60 22.37 -15.18
CA TYR A 25 3.86 22.22 -13.75
C TYR A 25 2.60 22.40 -12.91
N LYS A 26 2.43 21.59 -11.86
CA LYS A 26 1.38 21.77 -10.85
C LYS A 26 1.96 22.14 -9.50
N HIS A 27 2.70 21.23 -8.87
CA HIS A 27 3.36 21.48 -7.60
C HIS A 27 4.52 20.49 -7.38
N CYS A 28 5.46 20.86 -6.51
CA CYS A 28 6.54 19.99 -6.07
C CYS A 28 6.05 19.10 -4.93
N LEU A 29 6.25 17.79 -5.04
CA LEU A 29 5.90 16.79 -4.03
C LEU A 29 7.07 16.49 -3.08
N TYR A 30 8.29 16.55 -3.59
CA TYR A 30 9.50 16.27 -2.83
C TYR A 30 10.69 17.07 -3.35
N TYR A 31 11.44 17.64 -2.41
CA TYR A 31 12.70 18.31 -2.68
C TYR A 31 13.67 18.08 -1.52
N ASP A 32 14.73 17.32 -1.76
CA ASP A 32 15.82 17.13 -0.80
C ASP A 32 17.13 16.87 -1.53
N ARG A 33 18.21 17.54 -1.12
CA ARG A 33 19.57 17.42 -1.68
C ARG A 33 19.63 17.41 -3.22
N GLY A 34 18.72 18.13 -3.88
CA GLY A 34 18.60 18.20 -5.33
C GLY A 34 17.69 17.15 -5.98
N LYS A 35 17.27 16.08 -5.27
CA LYS A 35 16.23 15.14 -5.75
C LYS A 35 14.91 15.89 -5.84
N LYS A 36 14.26 15.82 -7.00
CA LYS A 36 12.98 16.47 -7.28
C LYS A 36 11.94 15.45 -7.72
N VAL A 37 10.77 15.50 -7.08
CA VAL A 37 9.56 14.80 -7.52
C VAL A 37 8.47 15.84 -7.70
N ILE A 38 7.98 16.01 -8.92
CA ILE A 38 7.09 17.09 -9.31
C ILE A 38 5.86 16.50 -9.96
N GLN A 39 4.68 16.95 -9.53
CA GLN A 39 3.45 16.68 -10.25
C GLN A 39 3.28 17.67 -11.41
N ALA A 40 2.95 17.15 -12.58
CA ALA A 40 2.65 17.93 -13.78
C ALA A 40 1.41 17.38 -14.50
N ASP A 41 0.88 18.16 -15.42
CA ASP A 41 -0.15 17.76 -16.37
C ASP A 41 0.43 17.74 -17.77
N TRP A 42 0.34 16.62 -18.47
CA TRP A 42 0.77 16.47 -19.84
C TRP A 42 -0.44 16.15 -20.72
N ARG A 43 -0.83 17.11 -21.56
CA ARG A 43 -1.99 17.01 -22.47
C ARG A 43 -3.29 16.61 -21.74
N GLY A 44 -3.52 17.15 -20.54
CA GLY A 44 -4.70 16.85 -19.71
C GLY A 44 -4.60 15.56 -18.90
N GLN A 45 -3.43 14.89 -18.89
CA GLN A 45 -3.19 13.70 -18.08
C GLN A 45 -2.17 13.99 -16.98
N PRO A 46 -2.44 13.63 -15.72
CA PRO A 46 -1.47 13.82 -14.64
C PRO A 46 -0.28 12.88 -14.81
N ILE A 47 0.93 13.41 -14.61
CA ILE A 47 2.20 12.68 -14.63
C ILE A 47 3.08 13.12 -13.45
N ILE A 48 4.09 12.31 -13.14
CA ILE A 48 5.15 12.68 -12.19
C ILE A 48 6.46 12.84 -12.94
N LEU A 49 7.12 13.99 -12.76
CA LEU A 49 8.48 14.23 -13.20
C LEU A 49 9.44 13.94 -12.04
N LYS A 50 10.46 13.15 -12.30
CA LYS A 50 11.50 12.78 -11.33
C LYS A 50 12.88 13.17 -11.83
N SER A 51 13.74 13.57 -10.91
CA SER A 51 15.18 13.66 -11.15
C SER A 51 15.99 13.59 -9.84
N LYS A 52 17.16 12.94 -9.88
CA LYS A 52 18.09 12.81 -8.74
C LYS A 52 18.82 14.11 -8.42
N LYS A 53 19.08 14.96 -9.43
CA LYS A 53 19.75 16.26 -9.25
C LYS A 53 18.90 17.37 -9.87
N GLU A 54 19.06 18.58 -9.34
CA GLU A 54 18.20 19.70 -9.72
C GLU A 54 18.48 20.20 -11.13
N ILE A 55 19.76 20.43 -11.45
CA ILE A 55 20.21 21.01 -12.72
C ILE A 55 20.95 19.97 -13.55
N PHE A 56 20.85 20.11 -14.87
CA PHE A 56 21.43 19.18 -15.84
C PHE A 56 22.97 19.10 -15.71
N SER A 57 23.63 20.23 -15.49
CA SER A 57 25.08 20.32 -15.33
C SER A 57 25.62 19.72 -14.02
N SER A 58 24.76 19.32 -13.08
CA SER A 58 25.20 18.59 -11.89
C SER A 58 25.51 17.12 -12.17
N TYR A 59 25.11 16.61 -13.33
CA TYR A 59 25.48 15.26 -13.78
C TYR A 59 26.88 15.26 -14.35
N GLN A 60 27.58 14.15 -14.21
CA GLN A 60 28.90 14.01 -14.80
C GLN A 60 28.75 14.07 -16.32
N HIS A 61 29.50 14.97 -16.95
CA HIS A 61 29.61 15.00 -18.40
C HIS A 61 30.46 13.80 -18.85
N LEU A 62 30.19 13.33 -20.06
CA LEU A 62 31.07 12.40 -20.72
C LEU A 62 32.33 13.17 -21.13
N SER A 63 33.40 13.07 -20.35
CA SER A 63 34.66 13.80 -20.57
C SER A 63 35.23 13.57 -21.97
N MET A 64 34.94 12.40 -22.56
CA MET A 64 35.28 12.05 -23.95
C MET A 64 34.53 12.87 -25.02
N LEU A 65 33.50 13.63 -24.67
CA LEU A 65 32.80 14.54 -25.59
C LEU A 65 33.44 15.94 -25.64
N GLU A 66 34.29 16.30 -24.67
CA GLU A 66 34.93 17.62 -24.59
C GLU A 66 36.31 17.63 -25.27
N GLU A 67 37.10 16.56 -25.16
CA GLU A 67 38.43 16.47 -25.81
C GLU A 67 38.38 16.02 -27.27
N VAL A 68 37.22 15.54 -27.71
CA VAL A 68 37.06 14.90 -29.02
C VAL A 68 36.00 15.65 -29.81
N GLU A 69 36.30 16.90 -30.18
CA GLU A 69 35.43 17.68 -31.09
C GLU A 69 35.24 17.01 -32.47
N THR A 70 36.00 15.94 -32.78
CA THR A 70 36.14 15.37 -34.13
C THR A 70 35.93 13.85 -34.29
N GLN A 71 35.81 13.06 -33.21
CA GLN A 71 35.47 11.63 -33.30
C GLN A 71 34.23 11.32 -32.48
N ASP A 72 33.22 10.81 -33.18
CA ASP A 72 32.03 10.23 -32.55
C ASP A 72 32.43 9.09 -31.63
N ILE A 73 31.87 9.03 -30.41
CA ILE A 73 31.94 7.85 -29.55
C ILE A 73 31.42 6.65 -30.35
N PRO A 74 32.22 5.58 -30.54
CA PRO A 74 31.77 4.35 -31.17
C PRO A 74 30.57 3.77 -30.44
N GLU A 75 29.61 3.22 -31.17
CA GLU A 75 28.39 2.62 -30.60
C GLU A 75 28.72 1.52 -29.58
N THR A 76 29.77 0.74 -29.82
CA THR A 76 30.24 -0.32 -28.92
C THR A 76 30.77 0.22 -27.60
N GLU A 77 31.44 1.36 -27.60
CA GLU A 77 31.97 2.00 -26.39
C GLU A 77 30.82 2.52 -25.54
N LEU A 78 29.83 3.15 -26.17
CA LEU A 78 28.65 3.62 -25.46
C LEU A 78 27.81 2.48 -24.89
N LEU A 79 27.64 1.37 -25.64
CA LEU A 79 26.98 0.18 -25.14
C LEU A 79 27.72 -0.41 -23.93
N LEU A 80 29.06 -0.42 -23.96
CA LEU A 80 29.86 -0.85 -22.82
C LEU A 80 29.64 0.05 -21.60
N MET A 81 29.64 1.36 -21.78
CA MET A 81 29.35 2.31 -20.70
C MET A 81 27.95 2.10 -20.12
N VAL A 82 26.93 1.94 -20.97
CA VAL A 82 25.56 1.65 -20.51
C VAL A 82 25.54 0.35 -19.71
N ALA A 83 26.21 -0.70 -20.21
CA ALA A 83 26.30 -1.97 -19.51
C ALA A 83 26.99 -1.84 -18.14
N LEU A 84 28.03 -1.00 -18.04
CA LEU A 84 28.71 -0.69 -16.78
C LEU A 84 27.80 0.06 -15.81
N GLU A 85 27.08 1.08 -16.26
CA GLU A 85 26.11 1.80 -15.40
C GLU A 85 24.99 0.88 -14.92
N VAL A 86 24.48 0.01 -15.78
CA VAL A 86 23.47 -0.98 -15.39
C VAL A 86 24.05 -1.99 -14.39
N LYS A 87 25.29 -2.45 -14.60
CA LYS A 87 25.97 -3.33 -13.65
C LYS A 87 26.17 -2.64 -12.30
N ASN A 88 26.54 -1.36 -12.28
CA ASN A 88 26.72 -0.58 -11.06
C ASN A 88 25.39 -0.35 -10.33
N ALA A 89 24.32 -0.01 -11.08
CA ALA A 89 23.00 0.23 -10.52
C ALA A 89 22.34 -1.06 -10.00
N LEU A 90 22.33 -2.11 -10.81
CA LEU A 90 21.56 -3.33 -10.55
C LEU A 90 22.39 -4.47 -9.96
N GLY A 91 23.71 -4.49 -10.11
CA GLY A 91 24.55 -5.66 -9.82
C GLY A 91 24.40 -6.79 -10.85
N LEU A 92 23.86 -6.48 -12.04
CA LEU A 92 23.59 -7.46 -13.08
C LEU A 92 24.52 -7.27 -14.28
N GLU A 93 25.06 -8.36 -14.80
CA GLU A 93 25.74 -8.33 -16.09
C GLU A 93 24.70 -8.45 -17.20
N LEU A 94 24.58 -7.41 -18.03
CA LEU A 94 23.72 -7.45 -19.20
C LEU A 94 24.34 -8.34 -20.28
N SER A 95 23.53 -9.22 -20.87
CA SER A 95 23.93 -9.89 -22.10
C SER A 95 23.80 -8.92 -23.28
N ASN A 96 24.61 -9.11 -24.32
CA ASN A 96 24.65 -8.24 -25.51
C ASN A 96 23.27 -8.06 -26.20
N ASN A 97 22.30 -8.94 -25.95
CA ASN A 97 20.99 -8.94 -26.61
C ASN A 97 19.92 -8.11 -25.86
N THR A 98 20.15 -7.69 -24.61
CA THR A 98 19.14 -7.01 -23.78
C THR A 98 19.19 -5.48 -23.88
N MET A 99 20.18 -4.91 -24.56
CA MET A 99 20.37 -3.44 -24.66
C MET A 99 19.45 -2.76 -25.69
N GLY A 100 18.67 -3.54 -26.46
CA GLY A 100 17.87 -3.07 -27.60
C GLY A 100 16.87 -1.93 -27.32
N PRO A 101 16.21 -1.83 -26.15
CA PRO A 101 15.27 -0.73 -25.88
C PRO A 101 15.95 0.58 -25.43
N LEU A 102 17.11 0.49 -24.76
CA LEU A 102 17.82 1.67 -24.24
C LEU A 102 18.51 2.49 -25.32
N TRP A 103 18.68 1.91 -26.52
CA TRP A 103 19.50 2.49 -27.57
C TRP A 103 19.01 2.15 -28.97
N THR A 104 18.05 2.93 -29.50
CA THR A 104 17.65 2.86 -30.91
C THR A 104 17.34 4.25 -31.47
N ARG A 105 18.37 5.06 -31.74
CA ARG A 105 18.19 6.25 -32.59
C ARG A 105 19.36 6.46 -33.56
N LYS A 106 19.02 6.70 -34.83
CA LYS A 106 19.97 7.02 -35.89
C LYS A 106 20.70 8.32 -35.55
N LYS A 107 22.02 8.36 -35.78
CA LYS A 107 22.84 9.58 -35.67
C LYS A 107 22.21 10.70 -36.50
N GLY A 108 22.04 11.87 -35.88
CA GLY A 108 21.44 13.05 -36.50
C GLY A 108 21.96 14.33 -35.87
N PRO A 109 21.45 15.51 -36.29
CA PRO A 109 21.96 16.82 -35.85
C PRO A 109 21.94 17.06 -34.33
N ARG A 110 21.10 16.31 -33.60
CA ARG A 110 20.96 16.40 -32.13
C ARG A 110 21.66 15.27 -31.38
N TRP A 111 22.58 14.55 -32.04
CA TRP A 111 23.24 13.37 -31.47
C TRP A 111 23.94 13.64 -30.13
N LYS A 112 24.78 14.67 -30.06
CA LYS A 112 25.50 15.03 -28.83
C LYS A 112 24.54 15.28 -27.67
N ALA A 113 23.47 16.02 -27.92
CA ALA A 113 22.41 16.29 -26.93
C ALA A 113 21.67 15.01 -26.50
N GLN A 114 21.43 14.07 -27.43
CA GLN A 114 20.83 12.76 -27.14
C GLN A 114 21.71 11.95 -26.20
N VAL A 115 23.00 11.84 -26.50
CA VAL A 115 23.99 11.14 -25.67
C VAL A 115 24.08 11.79 -24.29
N ALA A 116 24.21 13.11 -24.21
CA ALA A 116 24.31 13.83 -22.94
C ALA A 116 23.04 13.65 -22.07
N SER A 117 21.86 13.73 -22.68
CA SER A 117 20.59 13.51 -21.97
C SER A 117 20.48 12.07 -21.46
N MET A 118 20.79 11.09 -22.31
CA MET A 118 20.81 9.67 -21.93
C MET A 118 21.78 9.41 -20.78
N TRP A 119 23.00 9.95 -20.87
CA TRP A 119 24.02 9.78 -19.84
C TRP A 119 23.59 10.34 -18.48
N SER A 120 22.88 11.47 -18.46
CA SER A 120 22.31 12.02 -17.23
C SER A 120 21.19 11.14 -16.63
N LEU A 121 20.46 10.40 -17.46
CA LEU A 121 19.42 9.48 -17.00
C LEU A 121 20.02 8.18 -16.46
N LEU A 122 21.07 7.65 -17.09
CA LEU A 122 21.77 6.45 -16.62
C LEU A 122 22.49 6.65 -15.29
N GLN A 123 22.86 7.88 -14.92
CA GLN A 123 23.38 8.19 -13.58
C GLN A 123 22.31 8.15 -12.46
N GLN A 124 21.08 7.71 -12.77
CA GLN A 124 19.96 7.64 -11.84
C GLN A 124 19.47 6.20 -11.73
N GLU A 125 19.75 5.55 -10.59
CA GLU A 125 19.44 4.13 -10.36
C GLU A 125 17.94 3.83 -10.55
N GLU A 126 17.03 4.66 -10.03
CA GLU A 126 15.58 4.49 -10.25
C GLU A 126 15.19 4.49 -11.73
N TYR A 127 15.79 5.37 -12.54
CA TYR A 127 15.50 5.43 -13.98
C TYR A 127 15.93 4.12 -14.66
N ILE A 128 17.13 3.62 -14.33
CA ILE A 128 17.61 2.33 -14.84
C ILE A 128 16.65 1.20 -14.44
N TYR A 129 16.26 1.15 -13.16
CA TYR A 129 15.33 0.15 -12.65
C TYR A 129 14.01 0.15 -13.41
N PHE A 130 13.35 1.30 -13.52
CA PHE A 130 12.06 1.39 -14.21
C PHE A 130 12.21 1.14 -15.71
N SER A 131 13.24 1.68 -16.35
CA SER A 131 13.45 1.51 -17.79
C SER A 131 13.68 0.04 -18.18
N LEU A 132 14.35 -0.73 -17.34
CA LEU A 132 14.63 -2.13 -17.60
C LEU A 132 13.50 -3.06 -17.17
N LEU A 133 12.80 -2.76 -16.08
CA LEU A 133 11.80 -3.68 -15.51
C LEU A 133 10.37 -3.42 -15.99
N GLN A 134 10.05 -2.24 -16.52
CA GLN A 134 8.66 -1.89 -16.92
C GLN A 134 8.02 -2.85 -17.93
N ASP A 135 8.82 -3.47 -18.81
CA ASP A 135 8.33 -4.42 -19.82
C ASP A 135 8.25 -5.86 -19.29
N PHE A 136 8.86 -6.14 -18.14
CA PHE A 136 8.89 -7.47 -17.53
C PHE A 136 8.06 -7.56 -16.25
N SER A 137 7.68 -6.42 -15.67
CA SER A 137 6.96 -6.37 -14.41
C SER A 137 5.85 -5.32 -14.41
N LYS A 138 4.63 -5.75 -14.13
CA LYS A 138 3.50 -4.84 -13.86
C LYS A 138 3.62 -4.07 -12.53
N HIS A 139 4.57 -4.50 -11.67
CA HIS A 139 4.77 -4.00 -10.31
C HIS A 139 5.80 -2.87 -10.21
N VAL A 140 6.21 -2.28 -11.33
CA VAL A 140 7.07 -1.11 -11.37
C VAL A 140 6.42 0.03 -12.16
N LEU A 141 6.90 1.25 -11.96
CA LEU A 141 6.42 2.42 -12.69
C LEU A 141 6.74 2.33 -14.19
N ARG A 142 5.80 2.77 -15.01
CA ARG A 142 6.04 2.98 -16.44
C ARG A 142 6.64 4.36 -16.72
N ILE A 143 7.78 4.38 -17.40
CA ILE A 143 8.39 5.58 -17.96
C ILE A 143 7.58 6.03 -19.19
N ILE A 144 7.21 7.30 -19.20
CA ILE A 144 6.44 7.93 -20.26
C ILE A 144 7.35 8.60 -21.29
N GLY A 145 8.44 9.22 -20.83
CA GLY A 145 9.38 9.98 -21.65
C GLY A 145 10.35 10.77 -20.78
N SER A 146 11.16 11.62 -21.39
CA SER A 146 12.14 12.46 -20.70
C SER A 146 12.35 13.82 -21.36
N CYS A 147 12.94 14.73 -20.59
CA CYS A 147 13.58 15.94 -21.10
C CYS A 147 14.88 16.20 -20.34
N GLY A 148 16.01 15.91 -20.97
CA GLY A 148 17.31 15.93 -20.29
C GLY A 148 17.36 14.91 -19.15
N HIS A 149 17.74 15.36 -17.96
CA HIS A 149 17.85 14.56 -16.74
C HIS A 149 16.52 14.30 -16.02
N PHE A 150 15.44 14.98 -16.42
CA PHE A 150 14.11 14.70 -15.90
C PHE A 150 13.44 13.61 -16.73
N TYR A 151 12.90 12.60 -16.07
CA TYR A 151 12.05 11.60 -16.69
C TYR A 151 10.64 11.67 -16.12
N ALA A 152 9.65 11.37 -16.94
CA ALA A 152 8.25 11.31 -16.57
C ALA A 152 7.82 9.87 -16.36
N VAL A 153 6.98 9.65 -15.35
CA VAL A 153 6.30 8.39 -15.06
C VAL A 153 4.80 8.62 -14.90
N GLU A 154 4.02 7.54 -14.96
CA GLU A 154 2.60 7.59 -14.66
C GLU A 154 2.31 8.18 -13.26
N TYR A 155 1.21 8.93 -13.15
CA TYR A 155 0.74 9.43 -11.86
C TYR A 155 -0.01 8.35 -11.10
N LEU A 156 0.54 7.93 -9.96
CA LEU A 156 -0.12 7.05 -8.99
C LEU A 156 -0.07 7.71 -7.62
N THR A 157 -1.16 7.59 -6.85
CA THR A 157 -1.18 8.09 -5.48
C THR A 157 -0.50 7.09 -4.55
N ALA A 158 0.58 7.53 -3.90
CA ALA A 158 1.33 6.74 -2.93
C ALA A 158 0.48 6.36 -1.71
N GLY A 159 0.91 5.32 -1.00
CA GLY A 159 0.41 5.04 0.33
C GLY A 159 0.94 6.04 1.36
N HIS A 160 0.29 6.05 2.52
CA HIS A 160 0.71 6.84 3.67
C HIS A 160 0.47 6.05 4.96
N ALA A 161 1.49 5.97 5.80
CA ALA A 161 1.45 5.33 7.10
C ALA A 161 0.48 6.02 8.07
N TRP A 162 -0.04 7.20 7.81
CA TRP A 162 -1.07 7.81 8.65
C TRP A 162 -2.49 7.57 8.11
N HIS A 163 -2.61 7.13 6.86
CA HIS A 163 -3.90 6.90 6.24
C HIS A 163 -4.58 5.65 6.80
N LYS A 164 -5.89 5.73 7.05
CA LYS A 164 -6.66 4.63 7.68
C LYS A 164 -6.53 3.33 6.89
N THR A 165 -6.46 3.40 5.55
CA THR A 165 -6.31 2.24 4.67
C THR A 165 -4.89 1.92 4.21
N LEU A 166 -3.87 2.67 4.66
CA LEU A 166 -2.55 2.74 4.03
C LEU A 166 -2.57 3.35 2.63
N PHE A 167 -3.49 2.95 1.75
CA PHE A 167 -3.64 3.53 0.41
C PHE A 167 -4.96 4.30 0.26
N PRO A 168 -5.02 5.38 -0.54
CA PRO A 168 -6.23 6.15 -0.81
C PRO A 168 -7.11 5.42 -1.84
N LEU A 169 -8.02 4.59 -1.36
CA LEU A 169 -8.87 3.74 -2.20
C LEU A 169 -9.95 4.52 -2.94
N GLU A 170 -10.33 5.68 -2.42
CA GLU A 170 -11.35 6.56 -2.98
C GLU A 170 -10.96 7.04 -4.39
N ASN A 171 -9.65 7.23 -4.63
CA ASN A 171 -9.10 7.63 -5.93
C ASN A 171 -9.06 6.47 -6.94
N VAL A 172 -9.17 5.22 -6.46
CA VAL A 172 -8.94 4.00 -7.25
C VAL A 172 -10.26 3.32 -7.63
N ILE A 173 -11.19 3.21 -6.68
CA ILE A 173 -12.43 2.44 -6.83
C ILE A 173 -13.60 3.33 -7.32
N GLY A 174 -13.39 4.66 -7.38
CA GLY A 174 -14.38 5.64 -7.80
C GLY A 174 -15.55 5.84 -6.80
N PRO A 175 -16.35 6.91 -6.96
CA PRO A 175 -17.39 7.28 -5.99
C PRO A 175 -18.56 6.29 -5.91
N SER A 176 -18.78 5.49 -6.96
CA SER A 176 -19.92 4.55 -7.08
C SER A 176 -19.71 3.23 -6.33
N LEU A 177 -18.53 2.97 -5.76
CA LEU A 177 -18.17 1.72 -5.07
C LEU A 177 -17.71 1.96 -3.63
N THR A 178 -18.31 2.95 -2.95
CA THR A 178 -17.95 3.40 -1.59
C THR A 178 -18.48 2.51 -0.46
N GLY A 179 -19.08 1.36 -0.78
CA GLY A 179 -19.54 0.39 0.22
C GLY A 179 -18.40 -0.21 1.04
N HIS A 180 -18.67 -0.53 2.32
CA HIS A 180 -17.69 -1.21 3.18
C HIS A 180 -17.19 -2.53 2.56
N ARG A 181 -18.08 -3.28 1.90
CA ARG A 181 -17.74 -4.56 1.23
C ARG A 181 -16.80 -4.40 0.04
N SER A 182 -17.01 -3.40 -0.81
CA SER A 182 -16.11 -3.12 -1.94
C SER A 182 -14.75 -2.63 -1.45
N ARG A 183 -14.70 -1.87 -0.35
CA ARG A 183 -13.45 -1.47 0.30
C ARG A 183 -12.67 -2.68 0.84
N VAL A 184 -13.35 -3.61 1.51
CA VAL A 184 -12.74 -4.85 2.02
C VAL A 184 -12.19 -5.69 0.86
N ARG A 185 -12.99 -5.90 -0.19
CA ARG A 185 -12.56 -6.63 -1.39
C ARG A 185 -11.30 -6.01 -1.99
N ALA A 186 -11.30 -4.69 -2.19
CA ALA A 186 -10.12 -4.01 -2.72
C ALA A 186 -8.88 -4.17 -1.84
N ILE A 187 -9.00 -4.16 -0.51
CA ILE A 187 -7.86 -4.43 0.38
C ILE A 187 -7.34 -5.86 0.19
N ILE A 188 -8.22 -6.84 -0.01
CA ILE A 188 -7.84 -8.23 -0.27
C ILE A 188 -7.14 -8.34 -1.62
N ASP A 189 -7.69 -7.73 -2.67
CA ASP A 189 -7.11 -7.74 -4.01
C ASP A 189 -5.73 -7.07 -4.03
N ILE A 190 -5.57 -5.96 -3.31
CA ILE A 190 -4.27 -5.29 -3.13
C ILE A 190 -3.31 -6.19 -2.34
N ALA A 191 -3.76 -6.87 -1.29
CA ALA A 191 -2.93 -7.81 -0.53
C ALA A 191 -2.48 -8.99 -1.40
N LEU A 192 -3.37 -9.54 -2.24
CA LEU A 192 -3.03 -10.54 -3.24
C LEU A 192 -2.00 -9.99 -4.23
N SER A 193 -2.17 -8.74 -4.70
CA SER A 193 -1.18 -8.11 -5.58
C SER A 193 0.18 -7.88 -4.92
N PHE A 194 0.25 -7.68 -3.60
CA PHE A 194 1.53 -7.63 -2.87
C PHE A 194 2.20 -9.02 -2.86
N LEU A 195 1.42 -10.09 -2.67
CA LEU A 195 1.95 -11.46 -2.74
C LEU A 195 2.44 -11.80 -4.15
N ASP A 196 1.70 -11.39 -5.18
CA ASP A 196 2.09 -11.57 -6.59
C ASP A 196 3.43 -10.87 -6.87
N MET A 197 3.58 -9.64 -6.39
CA MET A 197 4.81 -8.87 -6.51
C MET A 197 5.98 -9.57 -5.83
N VAL A 198 5.79 -10.05 -4.59
CA VAL A 198 6.83 -10.79 -3.86
C VAL A 198 7.24 -12.05 -4.61
N GLN A 199 6.26 -12.83 -5.07
CA GLN A 199 6.55 -14.05 -5.84
C GLN A 199 7.31 -13.74 -7.12
N HIS A 200 6.91 -12.70 -7.84
CA HIS A 200 7.55 -12.26 -9.07
C HIS A 200 9.00 -11.80 -8.84
N PHE A 201 9.23 -10.92 -7.86
CA PHE A 201 10.58 -10.39 -7.55
C PHE A 201 11.53 -11.45 -6.97
N ASP A 202 11.01 -12.47 -6.29
CA ASP A 202 11.82 -13.54 -5.73
C ASP A 202 12.22 -14.61 -6.77
N ASN A 203 11.41 -14.82 -7.84
CA ASN A 203 11.50 -16.02 -8.67
C ASN A 203 11.57 -15.80 -10.19
N ASP A 204 11.09 -14.68 -10.72
CA ASP A 204 10.89 -14.54 -12.18
C ASP A 204 12.13 -13.94 -12.89
N PHE A 205 13.09 -13.42 -12.13
CA PHE A 205 14.35 -12.90 -12.63
C PHE A 205 15.51 -13.87 -12.38
N SER A 206 16.59 -13.77 -13.17
CA SER A 206 17.81 -14.60 -13.00
C SER A 206 18.42 -14.48 -11.60
N HIS A 207 18.27 -13.32 -10.98
CA HIS A 207 18.59 -13.07 -9.58
C HIS A 207 17.37 -12.48 -8.90
N ARG A 208 17.12 -12.87 -7.65
CA ARG A 208 16.06 -12.26 -6.85
C ARG A 208 16.30 -10.77 -6.64
N LEU A 209 15.23 -9.99 -6.65
CA LEU A 209 15.22 -8.57 -6.33
C LEU A 209 14.81 -8.37 -4.87
N HIS A 210 15.72 -7.86 -4.05
CA HIS A 210 15.46 -7.55 -2.64
C HIS A 210 14.89 -6.14 -2.50
N LEU A 211 13.85 -6.02 -1.69
CA LEU A 211 13.32 -4.74 -1.24
C LEU A 211 13.74 -4.51 0.22
N CYS A 212 14.47 -3.41 0.45
CA CYS A 212 15.05 -3.08 1.75
C CYS A 212 14.44 -1.85 2.42
N ASP A 213 13.56 -1.10 1.77
CA ASP A 213 12.82 0.01 2.41
C ASP A 213 11.32 -0.15 2.15
N ILE A 214 10.68 -1.04 2.92
CA ILE A 214 9.26 -1.33 2.81
C ILE A 214 8.48 -0.38 3.73
N LYS A 215 7.82 0.58 3.09
CA LYS A 215 6.85 1.47 3.73
C LYS A 215 5.73 1.83 2.76
N PRO A 216 4.51 2.14 3.24
CA PRO A 216 3.38 2.48 2.36
C PRO A 216 3.70 3.57 1.33
N GLU A 217 4.55 4.53 1.68
CA GLU A 217 4.96 5.66 0.83
C GLU A 217 5.75 5.24 -0.41
N ASN A 218 6.42 4.08 -0.37
CA ASN A 218 7.20 3.54 -1.49
C ASN A 218 6.35 2.72 -2.46
N PHE A 219 5.06 2.54 -2.17
CA PHE A 219 4.11 1.81 -3.01
C PHE A 219 2.94 2.68 -3.41
N ALA A 220 2.37 2.39 -4.58
CA ALA A 220 1.12 2.96 -5.04
C ALA A 220 0.22 1.88 -5.63
N ILE A 221 -1.07 2.19 -5.75
CA ILE A 221 -2.08 1.27 -6.28
C ILE A 221 -2.61 1.82 -7.60
N ARG A 222 -2.50 1.03 -8.67
CA ARG A 222 -3.08 1.35 -9.99
C ARG A 222 -4.59 1.07 -9.98
N HIS A 223 -5.34 1.61 -10.95
CA HIS A 223 -6.80 1.51 -11.04
C HIS A 223 -7.34 0.06 -11.05
N ASP A 224 -6.53 -0.88 -11.54
CA ASP A 224 -6.79 -2.32 -11.59
C ASP A 224 -6.40 -3.05 -10.30
N LEU A 225 -6.10 -2.29 -9.22
CA LEU A 225 -5.66 -2.78 -7.91
C LEU A 225 -4.26 -3.40 -7.89
N THR A 226 -3.50 -3.26 -8.98
CA THR A 226 -2.10 -3.67 -9.04
C THR A 226 -1.25 -2.78 -8.13
N VAL A 227 -0.48 -3.40 -7.23
CA VAL A 227 0.56 -2.77 -6.42
C VAL A 227 1.77 -2.45 -7.29
N VAL A 228 2.27 -1.23 -7.16
CA VAL A 228 3.43 -0.73 -7.90
C VAL A 228 4.45 -0.18 -6.92
N ALA A 229 5.70 -0.64 -7.02
CA ALA A 229 6.83 -0.02 -6.35
C ALA A 229 7.17 1.30 -7.07
N ILE A 230 7.00 2.41 -6.36
CA ILE A 230 7.19 3.76 -6.89
C ILE A 230 8.48 4.42 -6.42
N ASP A 231 9.13 3.85 -5.40
CA ASP A 231 10.47 4.19 -4.94
C ASP A 231 11.27 2.89 -4.85
N VAL A 232 12.37 2.83 -5.59
CA VAL A 232 13.25 1.65 -5.71
C VAL A 232 14.70 2.00 -5.38
N ASP A 233 14.94 3.12 -4.68
CA ASP A 233 16.28 3.56 -4.27
C ASP A 233 16.97 2.50 -3.38
N MET A 234 16.18 1.75 -2.60
CA MET A 234 16.67 0.69 -1.71
C MET A 234 16.24 -0.71 -2.18
N ALA A 235 16.27 -0.94 -3.49
CA ALA A 235 16.07 -2.25 -4.11
C ALA A 235 17.36 -2.74 -4.76
N PHE A 236 17.71 -4.02 -4.56
CA PHE A 236 18.98 -4.59 -5.04
C PHE A 236 18.82 -6.03 -5.51
N PHE A 237 19.40 -6.39 -6.65
CA PHE A 237 19.50 -7.80 -7.01
C PHE A 237 20.50 -8.53 -6.11
N GLU A 238 20.32 -9.85 -5.95
CA GLU A 238 21.13 -10.70 -5.06
C GLU A 238 22.64 -10.42 -5.10
N PRO A 239 23.33 -10.26 -6.25
CA PRO A 239 24.77 -10.01 -6.27
C PRO A 239 25.16 -8.73 -5.50
N LYS A 240 24.53 -7.59 -5.82
CA LYS A 240 24.77 -6.31 -5.14
C LYS A 240 24.32 -6.34 -3.68
N MET A 241 23.23 -7.04 -3.37
CA MET A 241 22.77 -7.19 -1.99
C MET A 241 23.78 -7.93 -1.11
N ARG A 242 24.44 -8.97 -1.63
CA ARG A 242 25.48 -9.68 -0.89
C ARG A 242 26.64 -8.76 -0.53
N ASP A 243 27.10 -7.95 -1.48
CA ASP A 243 28.19 -7.00 -1.27
C ASP A 243 27.81 -5.94 -0.22
N ILE A 244 26.56 -5.46 -0.24
CA ILE A 244 26.05 -4.49 0.75
C ILE A 244 26.05 -5.10 2.16
N LEU A 245 25.62 -6.36 2.32
CA LEU A 245 25.53 -7.02 3.63
C LEU A 245 26.88 -7.46 4.22
N GLU A 246 27.90 -7.69 3.40
CA GLU A 246 29.24 -8.12 3.85
C GLU A 246 30.05 -6.98 4.51
N GLN A 247 29.64 -6.58 5.71
CA GLN A 247 30.30 -5.54 6.50
C GLN A 247 31.02 -6.12 7.73
N LYS A 248 31.87 -5.30 8.38
CA LYS A 248 32.44 -5.62 9.70
C LYS A 248 31.36 -5.43 10.76
N CYS A 249 31.35 -6.28 11.80
CA CYS A 249 30.35 -6.21 12.86
C CYS A 249 30.90 -6.56 14.24
N THR A 250 30.25 -6.01 15.26
CA THR A 250 30.42 -6.34 16.67
C THR A 250 29.27 -7.18 17.22
N GLY A 251 28.05 -6.99 16.68
CA GLY A 251 26.86 -7.79 16.93
C GLY A 251 25.90 -7.85 15.73
N ASP A 252 24.76 -8.53 15.88
CA ASP A 252 23.78 -8.72 14.80
C ASP A 252 23.13 -7.40 14.37
N GLU A 253 23.03 -6.44 15.28
CA GLU A 253 22.51 -5.09 15.08
C GLU A 253 23.33 -4.26 14.07
N ASP A 254 24.62 -4.57 13.91
CA ASP A 254 25.49 -3.94 12.91
C ASP A 254 25.24 -4.51 11.50
N CYS A 255 24.55 -5.65 11.39
CA CYS A 255 24.28 -6.34 10.14
C CYS A 255 22.91 -5.99 9.56
N ASN A 256 22.49 -4.74 9.73
CA ASN A 256 21.23 -4.22 9.23
C ASN A 256 21.47 -3.21 8.10
N PHE A 257 20.75 -3.36 7.01
CA PHE A 257 20.63 -2.42 5.91
C PHE A 257 19.13 -2.14 5.71
N PHE A 258 18.63 -1.11 6.41
CA PHE A 258 17.19 -0.83 6.52
C PHE A 258 16.39 -2.08 6.94
N ASP A 259 15.43 -2.54 6.12
CA ASP A 259 14.63 -3.74 6.38
C ASP A 259 15.30 -5.05 5.91
N CYS A 260 16.51 -4.99 5.36
CA CYS A 260 17.31 -6.16 4.98
C CYS A 260 18.41 -6.40 6.01
N PHE A 261 18.45 -7.57 6.64
CA PHE A 261 19.47 -7.85 7.65
C PHE A 261 20.09 -9.23 7.49
N SER A 262 21.31 -9.39 8.00
CA SER A 262 22.03 -10.65 8.08
C SER A 262 22.45 -10.96 9.52
N LYS A 263 23.38 -11.88 9.72
CA LYS A 263 23.86 -12.31 11.04
C LYS A 263 25.35 -12.05 11.18
N CYS A 264 25.75 -11.54 12.35
CA CYS A 264 27.15 -11.29 12.66
C CYS A 264 27.83 -12.59 13.08
N ASN A 265 28.87 -12.98 12.34
CA ASN A 265 29.75 -14.03 12.81
C ASN A 265 30.78 -13.44 13.78
N LEU A 266 30.48 -13.53 15.08
CA LEU A 266 31.32 -12.98 16.16
C LEU A 266 32.75 -13.52 16.16
N LYS A 267 33.01 -14.71 15.58
CA LYS A 267 34.36 -15.30 15.50
C LYS A 267 35.25 -14.55 14.52
N ILE A 268 34.69 -14.11 13.39
CA ILE A 268 35.42 -13.42 12.32
C ILE A 268 35.09 -11.93 12.24
N ARG A 269 34.17 -11.43 13.11
CA ARG A 269 33.69 -10.04 13.17
C ARG A 269 33.19 -9.53 11.81
N LYS A 270 32.47 -10.37 11.09
CA LYS A 270 31.87 -10.06 9.77
C LYS A 270 30.42 -10.50 9.68
N CYS A 271 29.61 -9.66 9.07
CA CYS A 271 28.24 -9.97 8.70
C CYS A 271 28.20 -11.04 7.60
N GLY A 272 27.16 -11.87 7.62
CA GLY A 272 26.91 -12.83 6.56
C GLY A 272 26.48 -12.13 5.26
N ALA A 273 26.95 -12.65 4.13
CA ALA A 273 26.54 -12.20 2.80
C ALA A 273 25.07 -12.46 2.48
N GLN A 274 24.46 -13.42 3.17
CA GLN A 274 23.12 -13.88 2.89
C GLN A 274 22.13 -13.18 3.81
N ARG A 275 21.10 -12.58 3.21
CA ARG A 275 19.97 -11.98 3.92
C ARG A 275 19.28 -13.04 4.78
N ALA A 276 19.05 -12.73 6.05
CA ALA A 276 18.41 -13.62 7.01
C ALA A 276 16.88 -13.56 6.94
N ASN A 277 16.32 -12.43 6.49
CA ASN A 277 14.91 -12.27 6.17
C ASN A 277 14.65 -12.23 4.65
N ASN A 278 13.40 -12.05 4.23
CA ASN A 278 13.01 -11.92 2.83
C ASN A 278 11.86 -10.91 2.63
N ASN A 279 11.56 -10.62 1.36
CA ASN A 279 10.53 -9.66 0.96
C ASN A 279 9.16 -9.97 1.59
N LEU A 280 8.75 -11.26 1.60
CA LEU A 280 7.48 -11.68 2.18
C LEU A 280 7.39 -11.31 3.67
N GLN A 281 8.43 -11.61 4.44
CA GLN A 281 8.45 -11.36 5.88
C GLN A 281 8.33 -9.86 6.19
N VAL A 282 9.04 -9.01 5.42
CA VAL A 282 8.98 -7.56 5.60
C VAL A 282 7.63 -6.99 5.18
N ILE A 283 7.04 -7.45 4.06
CA ILE A 283 5.68 -7.06 3.65
C ILE A 283 4.65 -7.48 4.71
N CYS A 284 4.79 -8.70 5.25
CA CYS A 284 3.93 -9.18 6.32
C CYS A 284 4.03 -8.30 7.57
N ASP A 285 5.25 -7.87 7.93
CA ASP A 285 5.49 -7.06 9.12
C ASP A 285 5.03 -5.60 8.96
N LYS A 286 5.41 -4.95 7.86
CA LYS A 286 5.26 -3.51 7.64
C LYS A 286 3.91 -3.12 7.04
N ILE A 287 3.31 -4.00 6.23
CA ILE A 287 2.05 -3.73 5.52
C ILE A 287 0.91 -4.56 6.11
N PHE A 288 1.01 -5.90 6.05
CA PHE A 288 -0.13 -6.77 6.36
C PHE A 288 -0.48 -6.80 7.85
N ARG A 289 0.51 -6.75 8.74
CA ARG A 289 0.27 -6.73 10.19
C ARG A 289 -0.71 -5.63 10.57
N ARG A 290 -0.58 -4.45 9.96
CA ARG A 290 -1.49 -3.33 10.22
C ARG A 290 -2.87 -3.51 9.62
N TRP A 291 -2.97 -4.13 8.44
CA TRP A 291 -4.28 -4.41 7.83
C TRP A 291 -5.07 -5.46 8.60
N PHE A 292 -4.41 -6.48 9.11
CA PHE A 292 -5.09 -7.65 9.66
C PHE A 292 -4.99 -7.77 11.19
N SER A 293 -4.52 -6.71 11.88
CA SER A 293 -4.52 -6.64 13.34
C SER A 293 -5.90 -6.22 13.92
N PRO A 294 -6.34 -6.79 15.07
CA PRO A 294 -7.67 -6.57 15.64
C PRO A 294 -8.00 -5.15 16.08
N ASN A 295 -7.00 -4.27 16.24
CA ASN A 295 -7.17 -3.07 17.05
C ASN A 295 -7.43 -1.76 16.29
N VAL A 296 -7.63 -1.79 14.96
CA VAL A 296 -7.77 -0.52 14.19
C VAL A 296 -9.06 -0.39 13.38
N ARG A 297 -9.73 -1.50 13.01
CA ARG A 297 -10.74 -1.44 11.92
C ARG A 297 -12.10 -2.07 12.19
N GLY A 298 -12.31 -2.72 13.34
CA GLY A 298 -13.35 -3.75 13.39
C GLY A 298 -13.03 -4.88 12.40
N PRO A 299 -13.85 -5.93 12.29
CA PRO A 299 -13.55 -7.06 11.41
C PRO A 299 -13.63 -6.59 9.95
N LEU A 300 -12.49 -6.52 9.25
CA LEU A 300 -12.47 -6.42 7.78
C LEU A 300 -13.07 -7.68 7.15
N VAL A 301 -13.05 -8.77 7.90
CA VAL A 301 -13.34 -10.13 7.48
C VAL A 301 -14.21 -10.79 8.57
N PRO A 302 -15.06 -11.80 8.27
CA PRO A 302 -15.73 -12.56 9.32
C PRO A 302 -14.76 -13.01 10.41
N GLN A 303 -15.15 -12.85 11.69
CA GLN A 303 -14.27 -13.04 12.86
C GLN A 303 -13.40 -14.32 12.84
N PRO A 304 -13.90 -15.50 12.45
CA PRO A 304 -13.08 -16.71 12.41
C PRO A 304 -11.92 -16.63 11.42
N LEU A 305 -12.18 -16.05 10.24
CA LEU A 305 -11.20 -15.93 9.16
C LEU A 305 -10.21 -14.78 9.43
N GLN A 306 -10.68 -13.70 10.09
CA GLN A 306 -9.81 -12.64 10.60
C GLN A 306 -8.73 -13.17 11.55
N LEU A 307 -9.10 -14.09 12.46
CA LEU A 307 -8.16 -14.66 13.41
C LEU A 307 -7.10 -15.55 12.73
N GLN A 308 -7.53 -16.35 11.75
CA GLN A 308 -6.62 -17.18 10.95
C GLN A 308 -5.63 -16.31 10.17
N LEU A 309 -6.14 -15.28 9.49
CA LEU A 309 -5.31 -14.36 8.72
C LEU A 309 -4.33 -13.59 9.60
N GLN A 310 -4.77 -13.13 10.77
CA GLN A 310 -3.89 -12.49 11.75
C GLN A 310 -2.76 -13.41 12.18
N LYS A 311 -3.08 -14.67 12.52
CA LYS A 311 -2.10 -15.67 12.93
C LYS A 311 -1.09 -15.93 11.79
N ALA A 312 -1.57 -16.15 10.57
CA ALA A 312 -0.74 -16.38 9.40
C ALA A 312 0.20 -15.19 9.13
N VAL A 313 -0.30 -13.95 9.22
CA VAL A 313 0.50 -12.73 9.06
C VAL A 313 1.56 -12.60 10.16
N GLN A 314 1.22 -12.93 11.41
CA GLN A 314 2.17 -12.86 12.51
C GLN A 314 3.26 -13.93 12.40
N GLU A 315 2.92 -15.15 11.98
CA GLU A 315 3.90 -16.21 11.70
C GLU A 315 4.78 -15.86 10.50
N CYS A 316 4.18 -15.28 9.45
CA CYS A 316 4.89 -14.78 8.29
C CYS A 316 5.91 -13.68 8.64
N ALA A 317 5.56 -12.75 9.53
CA ALA A 317 6.44 -11.64 9.91
C ALA A 317 7.61 -12.06 10.84
N GLN A 318 7.65 -13.29 11.34
CA GLN A 318 8.73 -13.73 12.23
C GLN A 318 10.06 -13.81 11.47
N PRO A 319 11.16 -13.26 12.01
CA PRO A 319 12.47 -13.34 11.38
C PRO A 319 12.90 -14.81 11.15
N GLY A 320 13.46 -15.07 9.97
CA GLY A 320 13.72 -16.43 9.49
C GLY A 320 14.82 -17.16 10.27
N HIS A 321 14.76 -18.50 10.24
CA HIS A 321 15.93 -19.34 10.47
C HIS A 321 16.64 -19.55 9.13
N THR A 322 17.95 -19.39 9.09
CA THR A 322 18.74 -19.46 7.85
C THR A 322 18.74 -20.88 7.25
N GLY A 323 18.63 -21.00 5.92
CA GLY A 323 18.79 -22.25 5.17
C GLY A 323 17.50 -22.83 4.57
N ALA A 324 17.53 -24.12 4.18
CA ALA A 324 16.43 -24.81 3.50
C ALA A 324 15.10 -24.80 4.28
N SER A 325 15.17 -24.86 5.61
CA SER A 325 14.02 -24.77 6.50
C SER A 325 13.33 -23.40 6.46
N GLY A 326 14.10 -22.31 6.28
CA GLY A 326 13.57 -20.95 6.13
C GLY A 326 12.84 -20.75 4.80
N HIS A 327 13.39 -21.28 3.71
CA HIS A 327 12.74 -21.22 2.40
C HIS A 327 11.41 -21.99 2.39
N GLN A 328 11.38 -23.20 2.95
CA GLN A 328 10.15 -23.99 3.04
C GLN A 328 9.09 -23.33 3.93
N ARG A 329 9.48 -22.68 5.04
CA ARG A 329 8.57 -21.87 5.85
C ARG A 329 8.01 -20.68 5.07
N THR A 330 8.83 -20.03 4.25
CA THR A 330 8.41 -18.88 3.42
C THR A 330 7.37 -19.32 2.39
N LEU A 331 7.63 -20.40 1.65
CA LEU A 331 6.67 -20.96 0.69
C LEU A 331 5.35 -21.38 1.35
N LYS A 332 5.43 -22.01 2.53
CA LYS A 332 4.23 -22.36 3.30
C LYS A 332 3.43 -21.12 3.69
N SER A 333 4.10 -20.09 4.21
CA SER A 333 3.46 -18.83 4.63
C SER A 333 2.81 -18.12 3.43
N LEU A 334 3.51 -18.07 2.30
CA LEU A 334 3.00 -17.50 1.05
C LEU A 334 1.71 -18.22 0.61
N SER A 335 1.75 -19.55 0.52
CA SER A 335 0.61 -20.37 0.12
C SER A 335 -0.58 -20.23 1.09
N GLU A 336 -0.32 -20.18 2.39
CA GLU A 336 -1.35 -20.02 3.42
C GLU A 336 -2.03 -18.65 3.32
N LEU A 337 -1.26 -17.58 3.15
CA LEU A 337 -1.79 -16.24 2.95
C LEU A 337 -2.63 -16.12 1.68
N TYR A 338 -2.16 -16.67 0.55
CA TYR A 338 -2.94 -16.71 -0.70
C TYR A 338 -4.28 -17.42 -0.50
N HIS A 339 -4.27 -18.58 0.16
CA HIS A 339 -5.47 -19.36 0.41
C HIS A 339 -6.47 -18.58 1.29
N LEU A 340 -6.02 -18.02 2.41
CA LEU A 340 -6.88 -17.27 3.33
C LEU A 340 -7.46 -16.00 2.69
N LEU A 341 -6.66 -15.29 1.89
CA LEU A 341 -7.11 -14.09 1.17
C LEU A 341 -8.14 -14.44 0.09
N ARG A 342 -7.91 -15.48 -0.72
CA ARG A 342 -8.88 -15.95 -1.74
C ARG A 342 -10.16 -16.52 -1.12
N ASP A 343 -10.07 -17.21 0.00
CA ASP A 343 -11.25 -17.66 0.74
C ASP A 343 -12.09 -16.48 1.22
N THR A 344 -11.43 -15.39 1.61
CA THR A 344 -12.10 -14.16 2.01
C THR A 344 -12.84 -13.51 0.84
N GLU A 345 -12.21 -13.47 -0.33
CA GLU A 345 -12.79 -12.93 -1.56
C GLU A 345 -14.06 -13.70 -1.98
N ASN A 346 -14.00 -15.05 -1.90
CA ASN A 346 -15.06 -15.96 -2.34
C ASN A 346 -16.20 -16.14 -1.32
N ASN A 347 -15.93 -15.99 -0.01
CA ASN A 347 -16.93 -16.16 1.06
C ASN A 347 -17.06 -14.91 1.96
N PRO A 348 -17.48 -13.74 1.42
CA PRO A 348 -17.68 -12.53 2.21
C PRO A 348 -18.84 -12.63 3.24
N GLN A 349 -19.59 -13.74 3.23
CA GLN A 349 -20.69 -14.04 4.13
C GLN A 349 -20.73 -15.52 4.55
N LYS A 350 -19.77 -16.00 5.35
CA LYS A 350 -20.12 -17.03 6.33
C LYS A 350 -20.51 -16.33 7.62
N PRO A 351 -21.79 -15.97 7.84
CA PRO A 351 -22.25 -15.88 9.22
C PRO A 351 -21.93 -17.23 9.86
N LEU A 352 -21.42 -17.20 11.09
CA LEU A 352 -21.28 -18.40 11.88
C LEU A 352 -22.61 -19.15 11.76
N LYS A 353 -22.60 -20.38 11.25
CA LYS A 353 -23.62 -21.33 11.69
C LYS A 353 -23.36 -21.40 13.19
N ILE A 354 -24.13 -20.65 13.96
CA ILE A 354 -24.31 -20.98 15.37
C ILE A 354 -24.86 -22.39 15.27
N ASP A 355 -24.01 -23.38 15.55
CA ASP A 355 -24.46 -24.76 15.60
C ASP A 355 -25.73 -24.76 16.42
N THR A 356 -26.79 -25.34 15.88
CA THR A 356 -28.11 -25.38 16.51
C THR A 356 -27.99 -25.87 17.98
N ILE A 357 -26.93 -26.64 18.28
CA ILE A 357 -26.47 -27.05 19.60
C ILE A 357 -26.29 -25.88 20.58
N GLY A 358 -25.69 -24.74 20.20
CA GLY A 358 -25.49 -23.57 21.07
C GLY A 358 -26.80 -22.86 21.45
N LEU A 359 -27.75 -22.78 20.51
CA LEU A 359 -29.11 -22.28 20.77
C LEU A 359 -29.93 -23.26 21.62
N PHE A 360 -29.73 -24.57 21.44
CA PHE A 360 -30.31 -25.60 22.29
C PHE A 360 -29.76 -25.57 23.71
N VAL A 361 -28.46 -25.34 23.90
CA VAL A 361 -27.81 -25.24 25.22
C VAL A 361 -28.28 -23.97 25.96
N LEU A 362 -28.37 -22.83 25.27
CA LEU A 362 -28.96 -21.60 25.83
C LEU A 362 -30.45 -21.77 26.14
N GLY A 363 -31.21 -22.43 25.26
CA GLY A 363 -32.63 -22.75 25.49
C GLY A 363 -32.84 -23.72 26.67
N TRP A 364 -31.95 -24.70 26.86
CA TRP A 364 -31.96 -25.62 28.01
C TRP A 364 -31.57 -24.92 29.31
N ALA A 365 -30.56 -24.05 29.31
CA ALA A 365 -30.14 -23.29 30.48
C ALA A 365 -31.25 -22.33 30.97
N VAL A 366 -31.96 -21.67 30.04
CA VAL A 366 -33.12 -20.83 30.37
C VAL A 366 -34.29 -21.68 30.90
N ARG A 367 -34.51 -22.88 30.35
CA ARG A 367 -35.58 -23.79 30.82
C ARG A 367 -35.31 -24.36 32.22
N LEU A 368 -34.06 -24.69 32.53
CA LEU A 368 -33.62 -25.13 33.87
C LEU A 368 -33.71 -24.00 34.92
N HIS A 369 -33.37 -22.76 34.54
CA HIS A 369 -33.49 -21.63 35.46
C HIS A 369 -34.94 -21.22 35.76
N ILE A 370 -35.88 -21.44 34.84
CA ILE A 370 -37.30 -21.16 35.05
C ILE A 370 -37.96 -22.19 35.98
N THR A 371 -37.52 -23.46 35.96
CA THR A 371 -38.07 -24.50 36.83
C THR A 371 -37.67 -24.36 38.30
N ASP A 372 -36.50 -23.78 38.59
CA ASP A 372 -36.04 -23.56 39.98
C ASP A 372 -36.55 -22.25 40.62
N ALA A 373 -37.03 -21.29 39.81
CA ALA A 373 -37.46 -19.97 40.30
C ALA A 373 -38.97 -19.88 40.65
N ALA A 374 -39.67 -21.02 40.72
CA ALA A 374 -41.12 -21.08 40.93
C ALA A 374 -41.58 -20.88 42.39
N SER A 375 -40.88 -20.07 43.20
CA SER A 375 -41.26 -19.80 44.60
C SER A 375 -41.56 -18.33 44.92
N SER A 376 -41.45 -17.39 43.97
CA SER A 376 -41.88 -16.00 44.20
C SER A 376 -42.16 -15.22 42.91
N ARG A 377 -43.29 -14.47 42.89
CA ARG A 377 -43.64 -13.54 41.80
C ARG A 377 -42.54 -12.49 41.51
N GLN A 378 -41.73 -12.13 42.51
CA GLN A 378 -40.63 -11.16 42.32
C GLN A 378 -39.42 -11.78 41.60
N ALA A 379 -39.14 -13.06 41.82
CA ALA A 379 -38.07 -13.78 41.11
C ALA A 379 -38.39 -13.91 39.62
N LEU A 380 -39.65 -14.22 39.28
CA LEU A 380 -40.12 -14.35 37.89
C LEU A 380 -39.99 -13.05 37.09
N VAL A 381 -40.26 -11.89 37.70
CA VAL A 381 -40.11 -10.57 37.06
C VAL A 381 -38.64 -10.22 36.84
N HIS A 382 -37.75 -10.59 37.76
CA HIS A 382 -36.31 -10.40 37.60
C HIS A 382 -35.76 -11.25 36.46
N THR A 383 -36.14 -12.54 36.41
CA THR A 383 -35.73 -13.46 35.35
C THR A 383 -36.23 -13.03 33.97
N PHE A 384 -37.46 -12.52 33.88
CA PHE A 384 -37.99 -11.96 32.62
C PHE A 384 -37.26 -10.68 32.18
N LYS A 385 -36.88 -9.80 33.11
CA LYS A 385 -36.09 -8.60 32.80
C LYS A 385 -34.70 -8.96 32.27
N GLU A 386 -34.06 -9.98 32.86
CA GLU A 386 -32.73 -10.40 32.44
C GLU A 386 -32.75 -11.15 31.10
N ALA A 387 -33.76 -12.00 30.87
CA ALA A 387 -33.99 -12.62 29.57
C ALA A 387 -34.27 -11.57 28.48
N ARG A 388 -35.03 -10.52 28.79
CA ARG A 388 -35.28 -9.39 27.86
C ARG A 388 -34.00 -8.60 27.57
N ARG A 389 -33.12 -8.38 28.55
CA ARG A 389 -31.82 -7.74 28.34
C ARG A 389 -30.91 -8.57 27.43
N ILE A 390 -30.85 -9.88 27.65
CA ILE A 390 -30.07 -10.80 26.80
C ILE A 390 -30.62 -10.82 25.37
N TRP A 391 -31.95 -10.84 25.22
CA TRP A 391 -32.59 -10.82 23.90
C TRP A 391 -32.41 -9.47 23.18
N GLN A 392 -32.47 -8.34 23.89
CA GLN A 392 -32.17 -7.02 23.34
C GLN A 392 -30.68 -6.87 22.96
N ALA A 393 -29.77 -7.44 23.74
CA ALA A 393 -28.35 -7.49 23.41
C ALA A 393 -28.09 -8.32 22.14
N LEU A 394 -28.83 -9.42 21.95
CA LEU A 394 -28.80 -10.24 20.73
C LEU A 394 -29.48 -9.54 19.53
N GLY A 395 -30.56 -8.79 19.76
CA GLY A 395 -31.22 -7.97 18.73
C GLY A 395 -30.34 -6.80 18.25
N ASN A 396 -29.47 -6.25 19.11
CA ASN A 396 -28.49 -5.23 18.70
C ASN A 396 -27.32 -5.80 17.86
N LEU A 397 -27.08 -7.12 17.91
CA LEU A 397 -26.13 -7.84 17.04
C LEU A 397 -26.71 -8.17 15.65
N CYS A 398 -28.04 -8.17 15.50
CA CYS A 398 -28.76 -8.35 14.24
C CYS A 398 -29.64 -7.11 13.97
N GLY A 399 -29.05 -6.07 13.37
CA GLY A 399 -29.64 -4.74 13.24
C GLY A 399 -31.17 -4.65 13.07
N LYS A 400 -31.77 -3.87 13.99
CA LYS A 400 -33.15 -3.32 14.03
C LYS A 400 -34.30 -4.33 13.98
N ALA A 401 -34.92 -4.54 15.14
CA ALA A 401 -36.31 -4.97 15.26
C ALA A 401 -37.00 -4.19 16.40
N ASP A 402 -37.39 -2.95 16.13
CA ASP A 402 -38.36 -2.23 16.98
C ASP A 402 -39.72 -2.31 16.29
N THR A 403 -40.58 -3.23 16.75
CA THR A 403 -42.05 -3.11 16.88
C THR A 403 -42.65 -4.47 17.23
N TRP A 404 -43.80 -4.44 17.92
CA TRP A 404 -44.67 -5.55 18.34
C TRP A 404 -44.46 -6.09 19.77
N LEU A 405 -45.15 -5.43 20.72
CA LEU A 405 -45.61 -6.04 21.96
C LEU A 405 -47.10 -5.66 22.13
N HIS A 406 -47.99 -6.60 21.83
CA HIS A 406 -49.37 -6.63 22.36
C HIS A 406 -49.54 -7.90 23.21
N PRO A 407 -50.35 -7.86 24.29
CA PRO A 407 -50.30 -8.88 25.34
C PRO A 407 -51.19 -10.10 25.09
N LEU A 408 -50.62 -11.27 25.38
CA LEU A 408 -51.20 -12.53 25.86
C LEU A 408 -52.61 -12.96 25.36
N GLY A 409 -52.64 -14.04 24.58
CA GLY A 409 -53.81 -14.91 24.40
C GLY A 409 -53.57 -16.12 23.48
N GLN A 410 -53.52 -17.31 24.08
CA GLN A 410 -53.83 -18.67 23.55
C GLN A 410 -52.94 -19.38 22.49
N ASP A 411 -52.35 -20.50 22.95
CA ASP A 411 -51.98 -21.79 22.32
C ASP A 411 -50.95 -21.95 21.16
N PRO A 412 -50.25 -23.11 21.09
CA PRO A 412 -48.97 -23.25 20.40
C PRO A 412 -49.10 -23.87 19.00
N GLY A 413 -48.50 -23.22 17.99
CA GLY A 413 -48.39 -23.73 16.64
C GLY A 413 -46.97 -23.55 16.10
N ILE A 414 -46.27 -24.67 15.93
CA ILE A 414 -44.96 -24.77 15.26
C ILE A 414 -45.08 -24.27 13.82
N PHE A 415 -44.26 -23.30 13.40
CA PHE A 415 -43.80 -23.18 12.00
C PHE A 415 -42.43 -22.52 11.94
N LEU A 416 -41.41 -23.33 11.63
CA LEU A 416 -40.23 -22.86 10.89
C LEU A 416 -40.69 -22.47 9.49
N LYS A 417 -40.33 -21.27 9.02
CA LYS A 417 -40.25 -20.98 7.58
C LYS A 417 -39.20 -19.92 7.28
N ASP A 418 -38.17 -20.40 6.59
CA ASP A 418 -37.21 -19.75 5.69
C ASP A 418 -37.36 -18.24 5.44
N CYS A 419 -36.30 -17.49 5.75
CA CYS A 419 -36.01 -16.20 5.13
C CYS A 419 -35.51 -16.42 3.70
N GLY A 420 -36.38 -16.26 2.72
CA GLY A 420 -36.05 -16.30 1.30
C GLY A 420 -36.62 -15.09 0.55
N THR A 421 -35.70 -14.31 -0.06
CA THR A 421 -35.86 -13.54 -1.31
C THR A 421 -37.05 -12.55 -1.44
N ALA A 422 -36.75 -11.25 -1.42
CA ALA A 422 -37.65 -10.22 -1.95
C ALA A 422 -37.39 -10.00 -3.45
N HIS A 423 -38.28 -10.51 -4.30
CA HIS A 423 -38.45 -10.10 -5.69
C HIS A 423 -39.34 -8.84 -5.75
N CYS A 424 -38.93 -7.85 -6.54
CA CYS A 424 -39.77 -6.70 -6.91
C CYS A 424 -40.64 -7.04 -8.14
N TYR A 425 -41.93 -6.73 -8.09
CA TYR A 425 -42.77 -6.46 -9.25
C TYR A 425 -43.86 -5.43 -8.89
N PRO A 426 -44.21 -4.48 -9.77
CA PRO A 426 -45.32 -3.55 -9.57
C PRO A 426 -46.57 -3.96 -10.38
N SER A 427 -47.75 -3.82 -9.77
CA SER A 427 -49.06 -3.83 -10.45
C SER A 427 -49.92 -2.77 -9.76
N ILE A 428 -50.20 -1.62 -10.38
CA ILE A 428 -51.33 -1.32 -11.29
C ILE A 428 -52.71 -1.66 -10.70
N HIS A 429 -53.47 -0.62 -10.37
CA HIS A 429 -54.93 -0.50 -10.48
C HIS A 429 -55.26 1.01 -10.52
N THR A 430 -55.72 1.58 -11.65
CA THR A 430 -57.13 1.91 -12.02
C THR A 430 -57.92 2.53 -10.85
N GLY A 431 -58.50 3.72 -10.87
CA GLY A 431 -58.81 4.70 -11.91
C GLY A 431 -60.13 5.38 -11.53
N SER A 432 -60.14 6.71 -11.40
CA SER A 432 -61.26 7.66 -11.66
C SER A 432 -61.22 8.93 -10.79
N PRO A 433 -61.79 10.05 -11.27
CA PRO A 433 -61.16 11.37 -11.16
C PRO A 433 -62.00 12.42 -10.38
N MET A 434 -61.38 13.52 -9.96
CA MET A 434 -61.84 14.91 -10.23
C MET A 434 -60.97 15.96 -9.50
N VAL A 435 -60.66 17.02 -10.26
CA VAL A 435 -60.01 18.34 -10.03
C VAL A 435 -60.76 19.18 -8.95
N PRO A 436 -60.28 20.30 -8.31
CA PRO A 436 -59.22 21.28 -8.67
C PRO A 436 -58.26 21.79 -7.55
N GLY A 437 -57.28 22.60 -7.96
CA GLY A 437 -57.15 23.98 -7.43
C GLY A 437 -56.19 24.24 -6.27
N SER A 438 -55.05 24.84 -6.63
CA SER A 438 -54.45 26.09 -6.11
C SER A 438 -54.32 26.37 -4.59
N GLU A 439 -53.17 26.98 -4.28
CA GLU A 439 -52.81 27.75 -3.06
C GLU A 439 -52.51 26.93 -1.80
N ALA A 440 -51.69 27.38 -0.84
CA ALA A 440 -50.58 28.32 -0.71
C ALA A 440 -50.15 28.18 0.77
N GLY A 441 -48.96 28.62 1.13
CA GLY A 441 -48.59 28.92 2.52
C GLY A 441 -47.45 28.04 3.05
N LEU A 442 -46.20 28.54 3.16
CA LEU A 442 -45.72 29.42 4.26
C LEU A 442 -45.91 28.76 5.64
N CYS A 443 -45.00 28.77 6.62
CA CYS A 443 -43.69 29.36 6.82
C CYS A 443 -43.19 28.92 8.21
N SER A 444 -41.96 29.30 8.53
CA SER A 444 -41.51 29.78 9.86
C SER A 444 -40.61 28.86 10.70
N HIS A 445 -39.31 29.11 10.56
CA HIS A 445 -38.38 29.65 11.57
C HIS A 445 -38.56 29.37 13.07
N HIS A 446 -37.41 28.93 13.61
CA HIS A 446 -36.72 29.29 14.86
C HIS A 446 -37.38 29.06 16.23
N GLY A 447 -36.60 28.44 17.13
CA GLY A 447 -36.72 28.65 18.57
C GLY A 447 -35.99 27.59 19.40
N HIS A 448 -34.86 27.96 19.98
CA HIS A 448 -34.13 27.22 21.02
C HIS A 448 -34.96 26.99 22.29
N LEU A 449 -34.66 25.93 23.04
CA LEU A 449 -34.67 26.01 24.51
C LEU A 449 -33.63 25.08 25.16
N LEU A 450 -32.80 25.70 26.00
CA LEU A 450 -31.89 25.10 26.97
C LEU A 450 -32.64 24.36 28.09
N LEU A 451 -31.96 23.39 28.71
CA LEU A 451 -32.08 23.15 30.15
C LEU A 451 -30.71 22.77 30.72
N ALA A 452 -30.29 23.56 31.70
CA ALA A 452 -29.06 23.40 32.47
C ALA A 452 -29.38 22.91 33.89
N LEU A 453 -28.57 22.00 34.42
CA LEU A 453 -28.27 21.72 35.83
C LEU A 453 -26.85 21.10 35.79
N GLY A 454 -25.79 21.50 36.49
CA GLY A 454 -25.62 22.37 37.66
C GLY A 454 -24.69 21.65 38.65
N GLN A 455 -23.50 22.23 38.90
CA GLN A 455 -22.51 21.93 39.97
C GLN A 455 -21.63 20.67 39.76
N GLY A 456 -20.30 20.66 39.92
CA GLY A 456 -19.32 21.64 40.38
C GLY A 456 -18.18 20.89 41.12
N LYS A 457 -16.91 21.09 40.75
CA LYS A 457 -15.74 21.20 41.65
C LYS A 457 -14.40 21.20 40.90
N GLU A 458 -13.50 21.99 41.49
CA GLU A 458 -12.11 22.31 41.13
C GLU A 458 -11.14 21.12 41.19
N LEU A 459 -10.03 21.30 40.48
CA LEU A 459 -8.60 21.03 40.78
C LEU A 459 -7.95 20.70 39.43
N GLY A 460 -6.93 21.37 38.92
CA GLY A 460 -5.70 21.86 39.56
C GLY A 460 -4.54 21.35 38.68
N ASP A 461 -3.77 22.29 38.14
CA ASP A 461 -2.38 22.21 37.67
C ASP A 461 -1.83 20.94 36.97
N ALA A 462 -1.37 21.12 35.72
CA ALA A 462 -0.04 20.70 35.28
C ALA A 462 0.28 21.26 33.88
N ALA A 463 0.82 22.48 33.85
CA ALA A 463 1.61 22.98 32.74
C ALA A 463 3.09 22.71 33.04
N GLN A 464 3.62 21.57 32.58
CA GLN A 464 5.06 21.35 32.37
C GLN A 464 5.28 20.00 31.72
N GLU A 465 5.52 20.01 30.40
CA GLU A 465 6.48 19.15 29.66
C GLU A 465 6.23 19.31 28.17
N SER A 466 6.65 20.46 27.64
CA SER A 466 6.79 20.67 26.20
C SER A 466 8.11 21.42 25.97
N SER A 467 9.20 20.72 26.25
CA SER A 467 10.57 21.12 25.89
C SER A 467 11.54 19.93 25.93
N SER A 468 11.18 18.79 25.32
CA SER A 468 12.08 17.65 25.15
C SER A 468 11.61 16.77 23.98
N LEU A 469 11.73 17.23 22.72
CA LEU A 469 11.64 16.37 21.52
C LEU A 469 12.13 17.07 20.24
N LEU A 470 13.14 17.95 20.38
CA LEU A 470 13.90 18.55 19.26
C LEU A 470 15.37 18.10 19.23
N HIS A 471 15.68 17.01 19.93
CA HIS A 471 16.98 16.34 19.89
C HIS A 471 16.75 14.84 19.78
N LEU A 472 16.56 14.35 18.55
CA LEU A 472 16.78 12.95 18.15
C LEU A 472 16.75 12.73 16.61
N GLU A 473 16.84 13.79 15.79
CA GLU A 473 17.01 13.69 14.32
C GLU A 473 18.39 14.18 13.84
N ASN A 474 19.41 14.20 14.72
CA ASN A 474 20.72 14.79 14.39
C ASN A 474 21.92 13.87 14.66
N GLU A 475 21.76 12.57 14.45
CA GLU A 475 22.87 11.60 14.41
C GLU A 475 22.66 10.57 13.29
N GLN A 476 22.61 11.01 12.02
CA GLN A 476 22.76 10.07 10.90
C GLN A 476 23.18 10.74 9.58
N THR A 477 24.30 11.45 9.61
CA THR A 477 25.12 11.69 8.40
C THR A 477 26.55 11.94 8.81
N ASP A 478 27.30 10.88 9.07
CA ASP A 478 28.76 10.89 9.00
C ASP A 478 29.28 9.46 8.78
N GLN A 479 29.08 8.93 7.56
CA GLN A 479 29.74 7.67 7.17
C GLN A 479 29.88 7.47 5.64
N THR A 480 30.00 8.55 4.87
CA THR A 480 30.33 8.48 3.43
C THR A 480 31.38 9.53 3.08
N ALA A 481 32.54 9.44 3.72
CA ALA A 481 33.75 10.15 3.33
C ALA A 481 34.97 9.34 3.77
N LEU A 482 35.28 8.26 3.06
CA LEU A 482 36.58 7.58 3.07
C LEU A 482 36.54 6.49 2.00
N LEU A 483 37.01 6.81 0.79
CA LEU A 483 37.67 5.93 -0.18
C LEU A 483 37.94 6.77 -1.45
N ALA A 484 38.85 7.72 -1.33
CA ALA A 484 39.52 8.38 -2.44
C ALA A 484 40.92 8.79 -1.96
N GLU A 485 41.82 7.82 -1.90
CA GLU A 485 43.29 7.99 -1.93
C GLU A 485 43.90 6.61 -2.18
N GLY A 486 44.57 6.47 -3.34
CA GLY A 486 45.15 5.23 -3.85
C GLY A 486 45.21 5.22 -5.36
#